data_AF-A0A3A8X3P0-F1
#
_entry.id   AF-A0A3A8X3P0-F1
#
_cell.length_a   1.000
_cell.length_b   1.000
_cell.length_c   1.000
_cell.angle_alpha   90.00
_cell.angle_beta   90.00
_cell.angle_gamma   90.00
#
_symmetry.space_group_name_H-M   'P 1'
#
loop_
_entity.id
_entity.type
_entity.pdbx_description
1 polymer ?
#
loop_
_entity_poly.entity_id
_entity_poly.type
_entity_poly.pdbx_seq_one_letter_code
_entity_poly.pdbx_strand_id
1 'polypeptide(L)'
;MELRGTEETTEIVLERMENSLGSLEQMSFDAINITDKLVNGIDEIMQCTDELADCQDADRERILKRIRELLEALLNTAFSVNNVSHELEKETVYQRDTLENIRQIVEFLYAMSDV
;
A
#
# COMPACT_ATOMS: atom_id res chain seq x y z
N MET A 1 9.61 13.10 39.07
CA MET A 1 8.43 13.65 38.38
C MET A 1 8.63 13.59 36.86
N GLU A 2 9.83 13.85 36.36
CA GLU A 2 10.19 13.74 34.92
C GLU A 2 10.08 12.32 34.36
N LEU A 3 10.61 11.29 35.06
CA LEU A 3 10.54 9.89 34.62
C LEU A 3 9.11 9.40 34.30
N ARG A 4 8.12 9.78 35.12
CA ARG A 4 6.73 9.37 34.93
C ARG A 4 6.08 10.03 33.70
N GLY A 5 6.48 11.25 33.38
CA GLY A 5 6.06 11.93 32.15
C GLY A 5 6.75 11.36 30.90
N THR A 6 8.00 10.92 31.03
CA THR A 6 8.71 10.20 29.96
C THR A 6 8.08 8.83 29.69
N GLU A 7 7.69 8.09 30.73
CA GLU A 7 6.95 6.82 30.60
C GLU A 7 5.64 7.01 29.84
N GLU A 8 4.80 7.97 30.25
CA GLU A 8 3.51 8.27 29.59
C GLU A 8 3.71 8.71 28.13
N THR A 9 4.73 9.53 27.86
CA THR A 9 5.07 9.94 26.49
C THR A 9 5.53 8.75 25.64
N THR A 10 6.30 7.83 26.22
CA THR A 10 6.77 6.62 25.54
C THR A 10 5.61 5.72 25.17
N GLU A 11 4.67 5.50 26.09
CA GLU A 11 3.49 4.64 25.86
C GLU A 11 2.63 5.18 24.71
N ILE A 12 2.37 6.50 24.67
CA ILE A 12 1.63 7.14 23.58
C ILE A 12 2.34 6.98 22.22
N VAL A 13 3.66 7.13 22.19
CA VAL A 13 4.44 7.00 20.96
C VAL A 13 4.45 5.54 20.46
N LEU A 14 4.56 4.57 21.38
CA LEU A 14 4.48 3.15 21.05
C LEU A 14 3.09 2.75 20.55
N GLU A 15 2.01 3.23 21.17
CA GLU A 15 0.64 2.98 20.71
C GLU A 15 0.42 3.52 19.29
N ARG A 16 0.94 4.73 18.99
CA ARG A 16 0.90 5.30 17.63
C ARG A 16 1.68 4.45 16.64
N MET A 17 2.86 3.97 17.03
CA MET A 17 3.69 3.09 16.21
C MET A 17 2.94 1.79 15.87
N GLU A 18 2.30 1.16 16.85
CA GLU A 18 1.56 -0.09 16.65
C GLU A 18 0.38 0.11 15.69
N ASN A 19 -0.42 1.15 15.90
CA ASN A 19 -1.57 1.48 15.03
C ASN A 19 -1.14 1.74 13.58
N SER A 20 -0.04 2.47 13.41
CA SER A 20 0.51 2.80 12.11
C SER A 20 1.10 1.56 11.41
N LEU A 21 1.76 0.65 12.16
CA LEU A 21 2.26 -0.62 11.62
C LEU A 21 1.12 -1.51 11.14
N GLY A 22 0.03 -1.61 11.92
CA GLY A 22 -1.18 -2.34 11.51
C GLY A 22 -1.80 -1.74 10.24
N SER A 23 -1.77 -0.41 10.09
CA SER A 23 -2.25 0.26 8.88
C SER A 23 -1.36 -0.06 7.66
N LEU A 24 -0.04 -0.06 7.82
CA LEU A 24 0.90 -0.46 6.77
C LEU A 24 0.70 -1.91 6.35
N GLU A 25 0.50 -2.83 7.29
CA GLU A 25 0.26 -4.25 7.00
C GLU A 25 -1.00 -4.43 6.16
N GLN A 26 -2.10 -3.81 6.56
CA GLN A 26 -3.35 -3.88 5.82
C GLN A 26 -3.22 -3.28 4.41
N MET A 27 -2.63 -2.09 4.29
CA MET A 27 -2.42 -1.44 3.00
C MET A 27 -1.48 -2.25 2.09
N SER A 28 -0.46 -2.89 2.65
CA SER A 28 0.44 -3.77 1.92
C SER A 28 -0.30 -4.99 1.38
N PHE A 29 -1.15 -5.61 2.19
CA PHE A 29 -2.00 -6.72 1.76
C PHE A 29 -2.98 -6.30 0.66
N ASP A 30 -3.61 -5.13 0.80
CA ASP A 30 -4.50 -4.59 -0.22
C ASP A 30 -3.76 -4.31 -1.53
N ALA A 31 -2.55 -3.74 -1.47
CA ALA A 31 -1.72 -3.50 -2.63
C ALA A 31 -1.43 -4.81 -3.39
N ILE A 32 -1.03 -5.87 -2.69
CA ILE A 32 -0.77 -7.19 -3.27
C ILE A 32 -2.01 -7.71 -4.00
N ASN A 33 -3.17 -7.72 -3.33
CA ASN A 33 -4.41 -8.22 -3.92
C ASN A 33 -4.85 -7.43 -5.16
N ILE A 34 -4.67 -6.12 -5.15
CA ILE A 34 -5.02 -5.28 -6.31
C ILE A 34 -4.01 -5.51 -7.44
N THR A 35 -2.73 -5.69 -7.13
CA THR A 35 -1.70 -6.06 -8.12
C THR A 35 -2.01 -7.42 -8.76
N ASP A 36 -2.46 -8.42 -8.00
CA ASP A 36 -2.88 -9.71 -8.55
C ASP A 36 -4.03 -9.56 -9.56
N LYS A 37 -5.00 -8.67 -9.28
CA LYS A 37 -6.08 -8.35 -10.23
C LYS A 37 -5.55 -7.69 -11.51
N LEU A 38 -4.51 -6.86 -11.42
CA LEU A 38 -3.87 -6.30 -12.61
C LEU A 38 -3.22 -7.39 -13.46
N VAL A 39 -2.48 -8.31 -12.84
CA VAL A 39 -1.82 -9.40 -13.55
C VAL A 39 -2.85 -10.28 -14.27
N ASN A 40 -3.92 -10.68 -13.57
CA ASN A 40 -4.98 -11.48 -14.17
C ASN A 40 -5.71 -10.73 -15.29
N GLY A 41 -5.99 -9.44 -15.11
CA GLY A 41 -6.63 -8.61 -16.13
C GLY A 41 -5.76 -8.46 -17.40
N ILE A 42 -4.43 -8.35 -17.25
CA ILE A 42 -3.50 -8.34 -18.38
C ILE A 42 -3.52 -9.69 -19.11
N ASP A 43 -3.52 -10.80 -18.37
CA ASP A 43 -3.60 -12.14 -18.96
C ASP A 43 -4.90 -12.33 -19.77
N GLU A 44 -6.05 -11.90 -19.24
CA GLU A 44 -7.32 -11.93 -19.98
C GLU A 44 -7.28 -11.08 -21.27
N ILE A 45 -6.65 -9.90 -21.23
CA ILE A 45 -6.47 -9.05 -22.42
C ILE A 45 -5.58 -9.74 -23.46
N MET A 46 -4.50 -10.39 -23.02
CA MET A 46 -3.60 -11.14 -23.89
C MET A 46 -4.35 -12.29 -24.58
N GLN A 47 -5.12 -13.08 -23.84
CA GLN A 47 -5.96 -14.14 -24.40
C GLN A 47 -6.97 -13.59 -25.42
N CYS A 48 -7.65 -12.48 -25.10
CA CYS A 48 -8.56 -11.84 -26.06
C CYS A 48 -7.82 -11.34 -27.32
N THR A 49 -6.58 -10.92 -27.19
CA THR A 49 -5.76 -10.44 -28.32
C THR A 49 -5.33 -11.61 -29.22
N ASP A 50 -5.01 -12.76 -28.62
CA ASP A 50 -4.73 -14.00 -29.37
C ASP A 50 -6.00 -14.46 -30.11
N GLU A 51 -7.15 -14.48 -29.43
CA GLU A 51 -8.45 -14.77 -30.06
C GLU A 51 -8.76 -13.80 -31.22
N LEU A 52 -8.43 -12.52 -31.07
CA LEU A 52 -8.63 -11.51 -32.11
C LEU A 52 -7.79 -11.80 -33.36
N ALA A 53 -6.57 -12.33 -33.20
CA ALA A 53 -5.69 -12.65 -34.32
C ALA A 53 -6.24 -13.78 -35.19
N ASP A 54 -6.92 -14.76 -34.57
CA ASP A 54 -7.47 -15.94 -35.25
C ASP A 54 -8.98 -15.86 -35.55
N CYS A 55 -9.66 -14.76 -35.18
CA CYS A 55 -11.11 -14.63 -35.32
C CYS A 55 -11.58 -14.34 -36.76
N GLN A 56 -12.84 -14.70 -37.05
CA GLN A 56 -13.55 -14.24 -38.24
C GLN A 56 -14.03 -12.80 -38.07
N ASP A 57 -14.22 -12.07 -39.18
CA ASP A 57 -14.62 -10.65 -39.17
C ASP A 57 -15.91 -10.38 -38.37
N ALA A 58 -16.83 -11.35 -38.30
CA ALA A 58 -18.08 -11.23 -37.53
C ALA A 58 -17.87 -11.19 -36.01
N ASP A 59 -16.79 -11.79 -35.50
CA ASP A 59 -16.48 -11.86 -34.06
C ASP A 59 -15.52 -10.75 -33.62
N ARG A 60 -14.82 -10.11 -34.57
CA ARG A 60 -13.80 -9.08 -34.30
C ARG A 60 -14.32 -7.94 -33.43
N GLU A 61 -15.48 -7.40 -33.76
CA GLU A 61 -16.08 -6.27 -33.00
C GLU A 61 -16.40 -6.68 -31.55
N ARG A 62 -16.88 -7.91 -31.35
CA ARG A 62 -17.20 -8.44 -30.01
C ARG A 62 -15.93 -8.56 -29.16
N ILE A 63 -14.86 -9.09 -29.74
CA ILE A 63 -13.58 -9.28 -29.04
C ILE A 63 -12.93 -7.92 -28.73
N LEU A 64 -12.93 -6.98 -29.68
CA LEU A 64 -12.44 -5.62 -29.45
C LEU A 64 -13.20 -4.90 -28.34
N LYS A 65 -14.53 -5.06 -28.29
CA LYS A 65 -15.35 -4.52 -27.20
C LYS A 65 -14.94 -5.12 -25.86
N ARG A 66 -14.74 -6.44 -25.79
CA ARG A 66 -14.28 -7.12 -24.56
C ARG A 66 -12.91 -6.61 -24.11
N ILE A 67 -11.95 -6.48 -25.03
CA ILE A 67 -10.62 -5.91 -24.73
C ILE A 67 -10.75 -4.50 -24.16
N ARG A 68 -11.62 -3.66 -24.74
CA ARG A 68 -11.85 -2.29 -24.24
C ARG A 68 -12.42 -2.28 -22.82
N GLU A 69 -13.40 -3.13 -22.53
CA GLU A 69 -13.98 -3.27 -21.19
C GLU A 69 -12.92 -3.74 -20.18
N LEU A 70 -12.07 -4.68 -20.56
CA LEU A 70 -10.97 -5.16 -19.71
C LEU A 70 -9.92 -4.07 -19.46
N LEU A 71 -9.54 -3.31 -20.49
CA LEU A 71 -8.61 -2.18 -20.35
C LEU A 71 -9.15 -1.08 -19.43
N GLU A 72 -10.46 -0.80 -19.49
CA GLU A 72 -11.10 0.16 -18.58
C GLU A 72 -11.10 -0.35 -17.14
N ALA A 73 -11.41 -1.64 -16.92
CA ALA A 73 -11.29 -2.26 -15.61
C ALA A 73 -9.84 -2.25 -15.08
N LEU A 74 -8.86 -2.50 -15.97
CA LEU A 74 -7.44 -2.48 -15.65
C LEU A 74 -6.99 -1.08 -15.22
N LEU A 75 -7.42 -0.04 -15.95
CA LEU A 75 -7.11 1.35 -15.64
C LEU A 75 -7.67 1.75 -14.26
N ASN A 76 -8.92 1.38 -13.97
CA ASN A 76 -9.53 1.63 -12.66
C ASN A 76 -8.76 0.92 -11.54
N THR A 77 -8.36 -0.34 -11.77
CA THR A 77 -7.56 -1.12 -10.82
C THR A 77 -6.19 -0.47 -10.60
N ALA A 78 -5.56 0.05 -11.64
CA ALA A 78 -4.27 0.74 -11.56
C ALA A 78 -4.36 2.04 -10.75
N PHE A 79 -5.46 2.79 -10.87
CA PHE A 79 -5.73 3.94 -10.00
C PHE A 79 -5.85 3.52 -8.53
N SER A 80 -6.51 2.39 -8.24
CA SER A 80 -6.57 1.86 -6.87
C SER A 80 -5.19 1.54 -6.31
N VAL A 81 -4.32 0.85 -7.08
CA VAL A 81 -2.92 0.58 -6.65
C VAL A 81 -2.16 1.88 -6.40
N ASN A 82 -2.31 2.87 -7.28
CA ASN A 82 -1.60 4.14 -7.14
C ASN A 82 -2.01 4.87 -5.85
N ASN A 83 -3.31 4.87 -5.54
CA ASN A 83 -3.81 5.48 -4.31
C ASN A 83 -3.28 4.75 -3.07
N VAL A 84 -3.33 3.42 -3.03
CA VAL A 84 -2.77 2.63 -1.92
C VAL A 84 -1.28 2.87 -1.76
N SER A 85 -0.54 2.97 -2.87
CA SER A 85 0.91 3.29 -2.85
C SER A 85 1.20 4.64 -2.20
N HIS A 86 0.39 5.67 -2.48
CA HIS A 86 0.53 6.99 -1.84
C HIS A 86 0.21 6.96 -0.35
N GLU A 87 -0.81 6.20 0.07
CA GLU A 87 -1.10 6.06 1.50
C GLU A 87 -0.01 5.26 2.23
N LEU A 88 0.53 4.21 1.61
CA LEU A 88 1.70 3.47 2.11
C LEU A 88 2.92 4.38 2.29
N GLU A 89 3.18 5.26 1.33
CA GLU A 89 4.28 6.23 1.43
C GLU A 89 4.09 7.16 2.63
N LYS A 90 2.90 7.73 2.80
CA LYS A 90 2.58 8.62 3.93
C LYS A 90 2.77 7.90 5.27
N GLU A 91 2.22 6.69 5.39
CA GLU A 91 2.27 5.93 6.64
C GLU A 91 3.72 5.49 6.95
N THR A 92 4.52 5.19 5.93
CA THR A 92 5.95 4.91 6.07
C THR A 92 6.74 6.12 6.55
N VAL A 93 6.41 7.33 6.07
CA VAL A 93 7.01 8.57 6.56
C VAL A 93 6.61 8.81 8.02
N TYR A 94 5.33 8.63 8.36
CA TYR A 94 4.85 8.76 9.74
C TYR A 94 5.55 7.80 10.72
N GLN A 95 5.78 6.55 10.30
CA GLN A 95 6.58 5.59 11.07
C GLN A 95 8.00 6.06 11.30
N ARG A 96 8.64 6.63 10.28
CA ARG A 96 10.02 7.13 10.40
C ARG A 96 10.13 8.26 11.42
N ASP A 97 9.17 9.18 11.39
CA ASP A 97 9.11 10.28 12.37
C ASP A 97 8.84 9.76 13.78
N THR A 98 7.96 8.78 13.91
CA THR A 98 7.66 8.11 15.19
C THR A 98 8.90 7.41 15.76
N LEU A 99 9.67 6.72 14.92
CA LEU A 99 10.91 6.06 15.32
C LEU A 99 11.98 7.07 15.78
N GLU A 100 12.07 8.23 15.13
CA GLU A 100 12.98 9.29 15.55
C GLU A 100 12.59 9.89 16.91
N ASN A 101 11.29 10.04 17.18
CA ASN A 101 10.81 10.45 18.51
C ASN A 101 11.20 9.43 19.60
N ILE A 102 11.07 8.13 19.31
CA ILE A 102 11.52 7.06 20.24
C ILE A 102 13.02 7.17 20.50
N ARG A 103 13.83 7.39 19.44
CA ARG A 103 15.29 7.55 19.58
C ARG A 103 15.62 8.69 20.56
N GLN A 104 14.99 9.85 20.42
CA GLN A 104 15.21 11.00 21.29
C GLN A 104 14.81 10.72 22.75
N ILE A 105 13.69 10.03 22.96
CA ILE A 105 13.26 9.59 24.30
C ILE A 105 14.31 8.66 24.92
N VAL A 106 14.82 7.69 24.16
CA VAL A 106 15.86 6.76 24.63
C VAL A 106 17.16 7.49 24.95
N GLU A 107 17.61 8.41 24.09
CA GLU A 107 18.81 9.23 24.35
C GLU A 107 18.67 10.07 25.62
N PHE A 108 17.49 10.66 25.85
CA PHE A 108 17.20 11.39 27.08
C PHE A 108 17.29 10.50 28.32
N LEU A 109 16.74 9.28 28.26
CA LEU A 109 16.80 8.32 29.36
C LEU A 109 18.25 7.89 29.68
N TYR A 110 19.07 7.65 28.64
CA TYR A 110 20.50 7.36 28.84
C TYR A 110 21.25 8.53 29.48
N ALA A 111 21.02 9.76 29.00
CA ALA A 111 21.65 10.94 29.58
C ALA A 111 21.28 11.17 31.06
N MET A 112 20.08 10.78 31.48
CA MET A 112 19.67 10.82 32.89
C MET A 112 20.25 9.69 33.74
N SER A 113 20.64 8.56 33.15
CA SER A 113 21.18 7.40 33.88
C SER A 113 22.70 7.45 34.07
N ASP A 114 23.41 8.28 33.30
CA ASP A 114 24.84 8.60 33.47
C ASP A 114 25.12 9.73 34.50
N VAL A 115 24.09 10.20 35.22
CA VAL A 115 24.14 11.20 36.32
C VAL A 115 23.84 10.54 37.66
#